data_AF-A0A8W8L6P6-F1
#
_entry.id   AF-A0A8W8L6P6-F1
#
_cell.length_a   1.000
_cell.length_b   1.000
_cell.length_c   1.000
_cell.angle_alpha   90.00
_cell.angle_beta   90.00
_cell.angle_gamma   90.00
#
_symmetry.space_group_name_H-M   'P 1'
#
loop_
_entity.id
_entity.type
_entity.pdbx_description
1 polymer ?
#
loop_
_entity_poly.entity_id
_entity_poly.type
_entity_poly.pdbx_seq_one_letter_code
_entity_poly.pdbx_strand_id
1 'polypeptide(L)'
;MAQGPRKLNYFLAIQITDKEIKQNIRAIQETIQARDGSLSSRMESIETLHLTLGLYYFDDARIVSKCKAALDRFQTRLRSENFVPPRLTVSKLGHFNDKVLFAALDDNEGLEDLKILTDNVRGSLSRDGIRTTDDRFSPHVTICKIPKRNSQTIDPSCYDGMQSTYFGRQTIESIQLCSMQKPKTESGYYHIDHEIRFY
;
A
#
# COMPACT_ATOMS: atom_id res chain seq x y z
N MET A 1 -26.87 -7.10 21.19
CA MET A 1 -25.93 -8.04 20.54
C MET A 1 -24.77 -7.23 20.00
N ALA A 2 -23.55 -7.43 20.52
CA ALA A 2 -22.37 -6.76 19.99
C ALA A 2 -22.11 -7.25 18.57
N GLN A 3 -22.16 -6.36 17.57
CA GLN A 3 -21.73 -6.69 16.22
C GLN A 3 -20.25 -7.11 16.29
N GLY A 4 -19.91 -8.25 15.70
CA GLY A 4 -18.52 -8.68 15.57
C GLY A 4 -17.66 -7.61 14.87
N PRO A 5 -16.32 -7.71 14.94
CA PRO A 5 -15.44 -6.69 14.38
C PRO A 5 -15.74 -6.49 12.88
N ARG A 6 -16.03 -5.24 12.50
CA ARG A 6 -16.30 -4.84 11.12
C ARG A 6 -15.08 -5.16 10.25
N LYS A 7 -15.28 -6.00 9.23
CA LYS A 7 -14.19 -6.47 8.36
C LYS A 7 -13.87 -5.40 7.32
N LEU A 8 -12.63 -4.90 7.32
CA LEU A 8 -12.11 -3.99 6.30
C LEU A 8 -12.44 -4.49 4.89
N ASN A 9 -12.87 -3.58 4.02
CA ASN A 9 -13.27 -3.90 2.66
C ASN A 9 -12.77 -2.90 1.61
N TYR A 10 -12.22 -1.76 2.05
CA TYR A 10 -11.61 -0.75 1.20
C TYR A 10 -10.29 -0.26 1.77
N PHE A 11 -9.43 0.23 0.88
CA PHE A 11 -8.21 0.93 1.24
C PHE A 11 -7.87 2.00 0.22
N LEU A 12 -7.17 3.04 0.67
CA LEU A 12 -6.51 3.97 -0.24
C LEU A 12 -5.11 3.45 -0.54
N ALA A 13 -4.71 3.53 -1.80
CA ALA A 13 -3.45 3.00 -2.28
C ALA A 13 -2.72 3.96 -3.23
N ILE A 14 -1.39 3.84 -3.23
CA ILE A 14 -0.53 4.23 -4.34
C ILE A 14 0.05 2.95 -4.92
N GLN A 15 -0.20 2.68 -6.20
CA GLN A 15 0.37 1.52 -6.86
C GLN A 15 1.88 1.71 -7.09
N ILE A 16 2.65 0.63 -6.94
CA ILE A 16 4.03 0.59 -7.43
C ILE A 16 4.01 0.25 -8.93
N THR A 17 4.38 1.22 -9.76
CA THR A 17 4.40 1.11 -11.24
C THR A 17 5.81 0.99 -11.79
N ASP A 18 6.83 1.44 -11.06
CA ASP A 18 8.21 1.41 -11.52
C ASP A 18 8.71 -0.03 -11.75
N LYS A 19 9.33 -0.23 -12.91
CA LYS A 19 9.74 -1.56 -13.39
C LYS A 19 10.95 -2.08 -12.63
N GLU A 20 11.88 -1.22 -12.23
CA GLU A 20 13.08 -1.60 -11.46
C GLU A 20 12.65 -2.12 -10.10
N ILE A 21 11.74 -1.42 -9.40
CA ILE A 21 11.19 -1.88 -8.12
C ILE A 21 10.52 -3.25 -8.26
N LYS A 22 9.66 -3.41 -9.27
CA LYS A 22 8.98 -4.70 -9.52
C LYS A 22 9.95 -5.83 -9.81
N GLN A 23 11.01 -5.58 -10.58
CA GLN A 23 12.05 -6.56 -10.91
C GLN A 23 12.86 -6.96 -9.67
N ASN A 24 13.32 -5.98 -8.89
CA ASN A 24 14.12 -6.20 -7.70
C ASN A 24 13.33 -6.93 -6.61
N ILE A 25 12.05 -6.60 -6.41
CA ILE A 25 11.17 -7.33 -5.48
C ILE A 25 11.00 -8.79 -5.95
N ARG A 26 10.78 -9.03 -7.25
CA ARG A 26 10.68 -10.39 -7.79
C ARG A 26 11.94 -11.21 -7.52
N ALA A 27 13.13 -10.65 -7.74
CA ALA A 27 14.40 -11.32 -7.48
C ALA A 27 14.58 -11.71 -5.99
N ILE A 28 14.13 -10.83 -5.08
CA ILE A 28 14.12 -11.15 -3.63
C ILE A 28 13.13 -12.27 -3.33
N GLN A 29 11.92 -12.25 -3.90
CA GLN A 29 10.93 -13.31 -3.73
C GLN A 29 11.49 -14.67 -4.20
N GLU A 30 12.09 -14.71 -5.39
CA GLU A 30 12.71 -15.92 -5.97
C GLU A 30 13.83 -16.45 -5.07
N THR A 31 14.69 -15.58 -4.55
CA THR A 31 15.77 -15.96 -3.63
C THR A 31 15.23 -16.57 -2.34
N ILE A 32 14.20 -15.95 -1.75
CA ILE A 32 13.55 -16.46 -0.53
C ILE A 32 12.88 -17.79 -0.81
N GLN A 33 12.15 -17.93 -1.92
CA GLN A 33 11.47 -19.17 -2.31
C GLN A 33 12.45 -20.32 -2.56
N ALA A 34 13.64 -20.02 -3.10
CA ALA A 34 14.68 -21.02 -3.29
C ALA A 34 15.25 -21.53 -1.95
N ARG A 35 15.28 -20.68 -0.91
CA ARG A 35 15.74 -21.04 0.45
C ARG A 35 14.63 -21.71 1.28
N ASP A 36 13.39 -21.25 1.15
CA ASP A 36 12.21 -21.82 1.79
C ASP A 36 11.01 -21.85 0.82
N GLY A 37 10.84 -22.99 0.16
CA GLY A 37 9.77 -23.20 -0.81
C GLY A 37 8.36 -23.12 -0.19
N SER A 38 8.21 -23.29 1.12
CA SER A 38 6.92 -23.22 1.81
C SER A 38 6.33 -21.80 1.81
N LEU A 39 7.16 -20.77 1.58
CA LEU A 39 6.74 -19.37 1.48
C LEU A 39 6.19 -19.01 0.10
N SER A 40 6.20 -19.90 -0.88
CA SER A 40 5.79 -19.58 -2.26
C SER A 40 4.36 -19.03 -2.36
N SER A 41 3.44 -19.58 -1.56
CA SER A 41 2.04 -19.12 -1.50
C SER A 41 1.81 -17.89 -0.62
N ARG A 42 2.88 -17.36 0.00
CA ARG A 42 2.86 -16.20 0.90
C ARG A 42 3.38 -14.92 0.23
N MET A 43 3.96 -15.03 -0.96
CA MET A 43 4.47 -13.90 -1.71
C MET A 43 3.32 -13.03 -2.21
N GLU A 44 3.45 -11.73 -2.00
CA GLU A 44 2.54 -10.76 -2.62
C GLU A 44 2.77 -10.78 -4.14
N SER A 45 1.67 -10.71 -4.90
CA SER A 45 1.81 -10.63 -6.36
C SER A 45 2.48 -9.31 -6.73
N ILE A 46 3.44 -9.39 -7.66
CA ILE A 46 4.14 -8.21 -8.21
C ILE A 46 3.15 -7.17 -8.76
N GLU A 47 2.03 -7.61 -9.31
CA GLU A 47 1.03 -6.69 -9.86
C GLU A 47 0.24 -5.97 -8.78
N THR A 48 0.21 -6.51 -7.56
CA THR A 48 -0.47 -5.92 -6.40
C THR A 48 0.40 -5.07 -5.50
N LEU A 49 1.66 -4.83 -5.82
CA LEU A 49 2.54 -4.01 -5.00
C LEU A 49 2.00 -2.58 -4.90
N HIS A 50 1.86 -2.09 -3.67
CA HIS A 50 1.29 -0.78 -3.37
C HIS A 50 1.76 -0.28 -2.00
N LEU A 51 1.58 1.02 -1.77
CA LEU A 51 1.61 1.65 -0.45
C LEU A 51 0.17 1.86 0.02
N THR A 52 -0.17 1.42 1.23
CA THR A 52 -1.49 1.66 1.83
C THR A 52 -1.50 3.02 2.52
N LEU A 53 -2.41 3.90 2.12
CA LEU A 53 -2.60 5.23 2.73
C LEU A 53 -3.70 5.24 3.79
N GLY A 54 -4.60 4.25 3.82
CA GLY A 54 -5.66 4.17 4.83
C GLY A 54 -6.52 2.94 4.63
N LEU A 55 -7.10 2.44 5.72
CA LEU A 55 -7.93 1.23 5.74
C LEU A 55 -9.34 1.61 6.17
N TYR A 56 -10.34 1.10 5.45
CA TYR A 56 -11.72 1.51 5.64
C TYR A 56 -12.69 0.32 5.66
N TYR A 57 -13.78 0.54 6.38
CA TYR A 57 -14.99 -0.27 6.32
C TYR A 57 -16.13 0.60 5.79
N PHE A 58 -16.67 0.24 4.63
CA PHE A 58 -17.86 0.85 4.06
C PHE A 58 -19.00 -0.19 4.06
N ASP A 59 -20.02 0.03 4.87
CA ASP A 59 -21.23 -0.80 4.95
C ASP A 59 -22.30 -0.40 3.90
N ASP A 60 -22.08 0.70 3.19
CA ASP A 60 -23.07 1.31 2.30
C ASP A 60 -22.41 1.97 1.08
N ALA A 61 -23.01 1.78 -0.09
CA ALA A 61 -22.62 2.43 -1.34
C ALA A 61 -22.60 3.97 -1.24
N ARG A 62 -23.46 4.57 -0.41
CA ARG A 62 -23.48 6.02 -0.14
C ARG A 62 -22.18 6.51 0.47
N ILE A 63 -21.53 5.72 1.33
CA ILE A 63 -20.22 6.07 1.91
C ILE A 63 -19.14 6.00 0.84
N VAL A 64 -19.20 5.00 -0.04
CA VAL A 64 -18.30 4.90 -1.20
C VAL A 64 -18.43 6.16 -2.05
N SER A 65 -19.65 6.57 -2.44
CA SER A 65 -19.88 7.80 -3.21
C SER A 65 -19.35 9.07 -2.52
N LYS A 66 -19.53 9.19 -1.19
CA LYS A 66 -18.93 10.29 -0.41
C LYS A 66 -17.40 10.28 -0.47
N CYS A 67 -16.78 9.10 -0.36
CA CYS A 67 -15.34 8.94 -0.47
C CYS A 67 -14.83 9.39 -1.85
N LYS A 68 -15.52 9.02 -2.94
CA LYS A 68 -15.17 9.46 -4.30
C LYS A 68 -15.22 10.99 -4.42
N ALA A 69 -16.32 11.60 -3.98
CA ALA A 69 -16.49 13.05 -4.01
C ALA A 69 -15.44 13.80 -3.17
N ALA A 70 -15.04 13.25 -2.02
CA ALA A 70 -13.99 13.81 -1.17
C ALA A 70 -12.59 13.72 -1.82
N LEU A 71 -12.31 12.65 -2.57
CA LEU A 71 -11.10 12.52 -3.38
C LEU A 71 -11.10 13.53 -4.53
N ASP A 72 -12.23 13.73 -5.23
CA ASP A 72 -12.32 14.70 -6.33
C ASP A 72 -12.09 16.14 -5.87
N ARG A 73 -12.67 16.52 -4.72
CA ARG A 73 -12.39 17.81 -4.09
C ARG A 73 -10.92 17.95 -3.70
N PHE A 74 -10.32 16.87 -3.20
CA PHE A 74 -8.90 16.86 -2.87
C PHE A 74 -8.03 17.06 -4.12
N GLN A 75 -8.34 16.38 -5.23
CA GLN A 75 -7.66 16.55 -6.51
C GLN A 75 -7.77 17.99 -7.04
N THR A 76 -8.96 18.59 -6.96
CA THR A 76 -9.19 19.98 -7.38
C THR A 76 -8.32 20.94 -6.57
N ARG A 77 -8.22 20.73 -5.25
CA ARG A 77 -7.34 21.51 -4.39
C ARG A 77 -5.86 21.38 -4.79
N LEU A 78 -5.37 20.16 -4.97
CA LEU A 78 -3.98 19.93 -5.38
C LEU A 78 -3.64 20.62 -6.71
N ARG A 79 -4.56 20.58 -7.68
CA ARG A 79 -4.40 21.28 -8.97
C ARG A 79 -4.30 22.79 -8.81
N SER A 80 -5.04 23.38 -7.87
CA SER A 80 -4.95 24.83 -7.57
C SER A 80 -3.67 25.24 -6.83
N GLU A 81 -3.00 24.30 -6.17
CA GLU A 81 -1.81 24.52 -5.36
C GLU A 81 -0.49 24.26 -6.14
N ASN A 82 -0.55 24.03 -7.46
CA ASN A 82 0.60 23.60 -8.29
C ASN A 82 1.34 22.39 -7.69
N PHE A 83 0.58 21.41 -7.18
CA PHE A 83 1.11 20.24 -6.52
C PHE A 83 2.14 19.49 -7.39
N VAL A 84 3.31 19.20 -6.81
CA VAL A 84 4.34 18.37 -7.42
C VAL A 84 4.32 17.00 -6.74
N PRO A 85 4.06 15.90 -7.48
CA PRO A 85 4.00 14.58 -6.87
C PRO A 85 5.34 14.12 -6.28
N PRO A 86 5.34 13.54 -5.06
CA PRO A 86 6.55 13.04 -4.42
C PRO A 86 7.22 11.94 -5.23
N ARG A 87 8.56 11.87 -5.12
CA ARG A 87 9.36 10.76 -5.65
C ARG A 87 10.02 10.01 -4.50
N LEU A 88 9.54 8.79 -4.29
CA LEU A 88 9.91 7.92 -3.18
C LEU A 88 11.12 7.07 -3.55
N THR A 89 12.04 6.87 -2.60
CA THR A 89 13.09 5.87 -2.73
C THR A 89 12.72 4.64 -1.92
N VAL A 90 12.68 3.48 -2.56
CA VAL A 90 12.37 2.19 -1.94
C VAL A 90 13.67 1.45 -1.70
N SER A 91 13.99 1.21 -0.43
CA SER A 91 15.25 0.58 -0.03
C SER A 91 15.08 -0.15 1.30
N LYS A 92 15.98 -1.10 1.55
CA LYS A 92 16.07 -1.92 2.75
C LYS A 92 14.88 -2.85 2.96
N LEU A 93 15.18 -3.99 3.56
CA LEU A 93 14.16 -4.90 4.05
C LEU A 93 13.82 -4.56 5.49
N GLY A 94 12.52 -4.59 5.80
CA GLY A 94 12.00 -4.55 7.15
C GLY A 94 10.97 -5.65 7.35
N HIS A 95 10.62 -5.90 8.61
CA HIS A 95 9.63 -6.92 8.94
C HIS A 95 8.74 -6.50 10.12
N PHE A 96 7.53 -7.06 10.15
CA PHE A 96 6.64 -6.99 11.30
C PHE A 96 6.51 -8.38 11.93
N ASN A 97 7.17 -8.58 13.06
CA ASN A 97 7.13 -9.81 13.87
C ASN A 97 7.39 -11.10 13.07
N ASP A 98 8.26 -11.01 12.05
CA ASP A 98 8.56 -12.14 11.12
C ASP A 98 7.32 -12.71 10.41
N LYS A 99 6.22 -11.96 10.36
CA LYS A 99 4.97 -12.34 9.67
C LYS A 99 4.76 -11.56 8.39
N VAL A 100 5.34 -10.37 8.29
CA VAL A 100 5.26 -9.52 7.10
C VAL A 100 6.67 -9.07 6.78
N LEU A 101 7.17 -9.42 5.61
CA LEU A 101 8.41 -8.88 5.05
C LEU A 101 8.05 -7.78 4.05
N PHE A 102 8.73 -6.64 4.13
CA PHE A 102 8.45 -5.50 3.27
C PHE A 102 9.72 -4.78 2.84
N ALA A 103 9.65 -4.07 1.72
CA ALA A 103 10.62 -3.04 1.35
C ALA A 103 10.21 -1.71 1.99
N ALA A 104 11.15 -1.04 2.66
CA ALA A 104 10.92 0.22 3.33
C ALA A 104 11.08 1.41 2.37
N LEU A 105 10.61 2.57 2.81
CA LEU A 105 10.94 3.84 2.19
C LEU A 105 12.13 4.45 2.94
N ASP A 106 13.04 5.10 2.21
CA ASP A 106 14.11 5.86 2.84
C ASP A 106 13.55 7.05 3.64
N ASP A 107 14.16 7.33 4.78
CA ASP A 107 13.83 8.49 5.61
C ASP A 107 14.44 9.75 5.00
N ASN A 108 13.71 10.36 4.07
CA ASN A 108 14.11 11.54 3.31
C ASN A 108 12.91 12.43 2.95
N GLU A 109 13.16 13.51 2.21
CA GLU A 109 12.14 14.48 1.78
C GLU A 109 10.93 13.82 1.08
N GLY A 110 11.16 12.83 0.22
CA GLY A 110 10.06 12.14 -0.46
C GLY A 110 9.13 11.38 0.49
N LEU A 111 9.66 10.81 1.58
CA LEU A 111 8.83 10.20 2.62
C LEU A 111 8.05 11.26 3.40
N GLU A 112 8.65 12.41 3.70
CA GLU A 112 7.97 13.50 4.39
C GLU A 112 6.82 14.06 3.55
N ASP A 113 7.04 14.30 2.26
CA ASP A 113 5.99 14.73 1.35
C ASP A 113 4.85 13.71 1.24
N LEU A 114 5.17 12.41 1.28
CA LEU A 114 4.16 11.36 1.32
C LEU A 114 3.32 11.39 2.60
N LYS A 115 3.92 11.67 3.76
CA LYS A 115 3.17 11.83 5.02
C LYS A 115 2.23 13.02 4.92
N ILE A 116 2.71 14.17 4.45
CA ILE A 116 1.91 15.37 4.22
C ILE A 116 0.75 15.08 3.26
N LEU A 117 1.01 14.40 2.14
CA LEU A 117 -0.01 13.99 1.18
C LEU A 117 -1.07 13.09 1.84
N THR A 118 -0.63 12.13 2.65
CA THR A 118 -1.49 11.16 3.34
C THR A 118 -2.38 11.84 4.38
N ASP A 119 -1.83 12.73 5.19
CA ASP A 119 -2.58 13.50 6.19
C ASP A 119 -3.60 14.42 5.52
N ASN A 120 -3.22 15.05 4.41
CA ASN A 120 -4.09 15.91 3.62
C ASN A 120 -5.28 15.15 3.00
N VAL A 121 -5.06 13.98 2.41
CA VAL A 121 -6.15 13.19 1.81
C VAL A 121 -7.06 12.60 2.89
N ARG A 122 -6.48 12.10 4.01
CA ARG A 122 -7.25 11.63 5.17
C ARG A 122 -8.04 12.76 5.81
N GLY A 123 -7.48 13.95 5.89
CA GLY A 123 -8.15 15.16 6.35
C GLY A 123 -9.31 15.57 5.45
N SER A 124 -9.16 15.47 4.12
CA SER A 124 -10.25 15.68 3.17
C SER A 124 -11.42 14.74 3.44
N LEU A 125 -11.13 13.44 3.59
CA LEU A 125 -12.13 12.41 3.88
C LEU A 125 -12.81 12.58 5.25
N SER A 126 -12.04 13.00 6.25
CA SER A 126 -12.55 13.17 7.61
C SER A 126 -13.61 14.26 7.72
N ARG A 127 -13.59 15.27 6.84
CA ARG A 127 -14.65 16.31 6.75
C ARG A 127 -16.01 15.73 6.38
N ASP A 128 -16.04 14.58 5.70
CA ASP A 128 -17.26 13.85 5.35
C ASP A 128 -17.57 12.71 6.33
N GLY A 129 -16.87 12.66 7.46
CA GLY A 129 -17.01 11.62 8.48
C GLY A 129 -16.35 10.29 8.11
N ILE A 130 -15.48 10.26 7.10
CA ILE A 130 -14.75 9.05 6.68
C ILE A 130 -13.38 9.05 7.34
N ARG A 131 -13.16 8.09 8.26
CA ARG A 131 -11.90 7.94 9.00
C ARG A 131 -11.28 6.58 8.74
N THR A 132 -9.94 6.54 8.69
CA THR A 132 -9.18 5.29 8.63
C THR A 132 -9.35 4.52 9.94
N THR A 133 -9.22 3.19 9.90
CA THR A 133 -9.31 2.35 11.10
C THR A 133 -8.03 2.31 11.94
N ASP A 134 -6.91 2.74 11.37
CA ASP A 134 -5.64 2.93 12.07
C ASP A 134 -5.02 4.25 11.58
N ASP A 135 -4.81 5.16 12.51
CA ASP A 135 -4.20 6.47 12.23
C ASP A 135 -2.69 6.36 12.08
N ARG A 136 -2.05 5.30 12.60
CA ARG A 136 -0.62 5.08 12.42
C ARG A 136 -0.30 4.89 10.95
N PHE A 137 0.62 5.69 10.46
CA PHE A 137 1.09 5.61 9.08
C PHE A 137 2.54 5.14 9.05
N SER A 138 2.73 3.92 8.55
CA SER A 138 4.03 3.31 8.32
C SER A 138 4.03 2.78 6.88
N PRO A 139 4.36 3.61 5.88
CA PRO A 139 4.31 3.20 4.48
C PRO A 139 5.41 2.18 4.18
N HIS A 140 5.02 1.09 3.52
CA HIS A 140 5.91 0.00 3.15
C HIS A 140 5.32 -0.75 1.95
N VAL A 141 6.18 -1.38 1.15
CA VAL A 141 5.77 -2.26 0.05
C VAL A 141 5.85 -3.69 0.55
N THR A 142 4.71 -4.35 0.78
CA THR A 142 4.71 -5.75 1.27
C THR A 142 5.24 -6.70 0.20
N ILE A 143 6.19 -7.56 0.57
CA ILE A 143 6.81 -8.56 -0.30
C ILE A 143 6.26 -9.96 -0.02
N CYS A 144 6.13 -10.30 1.28
CA CYS A 144 5.67 -11.60 1.75
C CYS A 144 4.83 -11.41 3.01
N LYS A 145 3.72 -12.14 3.11
CA LYS A 145 2.78 -12.01 4.23
C LYS A 145 2.22 -13.35 4.67
N ILE A 146 2.45 -13.66 5.93
CA ILE A 146 1.89 -14.82 6.61
C ILE A 146 0.57 -14.42 7.29
N PRO A 147 -0.52 -15.19 7.12
CA PRO A 147 -1.77 -14.94 7.80
C PRO A 147 -1.61 -14.95 9.33
N LYS A 148 -2.27 -14.03 10.04
CA LYS A 148 -2.12 -13.85 11.50
C LYS A 148 -2.34 -15.13 12.33
N ARG A 149 -3.21 -16.04 11.88
CA ARG A 149 -3.53 -17.30 12.59
C ARG A 149 -2.58 -18.45 12.24
N ASN A 150 -1.62 -18.23 11.36
CA ASN A 150 -0.65 -19.24 10.97
C ASN A 150 0.60 -19.14 11.87
N SER A 151 1.09 -20.28 12.36
CA SER A 151 2.27 -20.37 13.22
C SER A 151 3.59 -20.12 12.47
N GLN A 152 3.64 -20.37 11.16
CA GLN A 152 4.81 -20.15 10.29
C GLN A 152 5.36 -18.73 10.43
N THR A 153 6.68 -18.57 10.41
CA THR A 153 7.38 -17.27 10.37
C THR A 153 8.25 -17.21 9.12
N ILE A 154 8.62 -16.00 8.71
CA ILE A 154 9.61 -15.77 7.67
C ILE A 154 10.97 -15.79 8.36
N ASP A 155 11.74 -16.87 8.20
CA ASP A 155 13.06 -16.99 8.81
C ASP A 155 14.01 -15.92 8.23
N PRO A 156 14.62 -15.05 9.06
CA PRO A 156 15.55 -14.03 8.58
C PRO A 156 16.73 -14.55 7.76
N SER A 157 17.15 -15.80 7.97
CA SER A 157 18.20 -16.44 7.15
C SER A 157 17.82 -16.57 5.67
N CYS A 158 16.51 -16.59 5.35
CA CYS A 158 16.02 -16.61 3.97
C CYS A 158 16.33 -15.32 3.22
N TYR A 159 16.59 -14.22 3.91
CA TYR A 159 16.94 -12.94 3.31
C TYR A 159 18.22 -12.31 3.85
N ASP A 160 19.09 -13.14 4.45
CA ASP A 160 20.37 -12.67 4.95
C ASP A 160 21.27 -12.16 3.80
N GLY A 161 21.98 -11.06 4.08
CA GLY A 161 22.77 -10.29 3.11
C GLY A 161 21.96 -9.33 2.22
N MET A 162 20.62 -9.34 2.31
CA MET A 162 19.73 -8.52 1.45
C MET A 162 19.06 -7.37 2.21
N GLN A 163 19.44 -7.13 3.47
CA GLN A 163 18.80 -6.15 4.34
C GLN A 163 18.94 -4.71 3.84
N SER A 164 20.02 -4.41 3.10
CA SER A 164 20.30 -3.08 2.54
C SER A 164 19.98 -2.95 1.05
N THR A 165 19.20 -3.88 0.48
CA THR A 165 18.85 -3.87 -0.95
C THR A 165 18.18 -2.56 -1.35
N TYR A 166 18.69 -1.93 -2.38
CA TYR A 166 18.03 -0.83 -3.07
C TYR A 166 17.06 -1.41 -4.11
N PHE A 167 15.81 -0.96 -4.10
CA PHE A 167 14.79 -1.48 -5.01
C PHE A 167 14.52 -0.55 -6.19
N GLY A 168 14.65 0.76 -6.02
CA GLY A 168 14.37 1.74 -7.08
C GLY A 168 13.66 2.99 -6.56
N ARG A 169 13.12 3.79 -7.49
CA ARG A 169 12.37 5.01 -7.16
C ARG A 169 10.98 5.01 -7.79
N GLN A 170 9.98 5.39 -7.00
CA GLN A 170 8.59 5.52 -7.44
C GLN A 170 8.19 6.99 -7.45
N THR A 171 7.85 7.54 -8.61
CA THR A 171 7.10 8.81 -8.66
C THR A 171 5.62 8.50 -8.47
N ILE A 172 4.94 9.21 -7.56
CA ILE A 172 3.52 8.94 -7.30
C ILE A 172 2.68 9.49 -8.45
N GLU A 173 1.84 8.64 -9.05
CA GLU A 173 1.00 8.99 -10.20
C GLU A 173 -0.46 9.28 -9.81
N SER A 174 -0.96 8.57 -8.81
CA SER A 174 -2.36 8.62 -8.41
C SER A 174 -2.58 8.16 -6.97
N ILE A 175 -3.76 8.49 -6.45
CA ILE A 175 -4.35 7.87 -5.26
C ILE A 175 -5.59 7.10 -5.69
N GLN A 176 -5.65 5.83 -5.30
CA GLN A 176 -6.68 4.89 -5.71
C GLN A 176 -7.51 4.45 -4.51
N LEU A 177 -8.84 4.46 -4.66
CA LEU A 177 -9.75 3.78 -3.75
C LEU A 177 -9.95 2.34 -4.24
N CYS A 178 -9.31 1.39 -3.56
CA CYS A 178 -9.31 -0.01 -3.94
C CYS A 178 -10.26 -0.84 -3.09
N SER A 179 -10.96 -1.78 -3.72
CA SER A 179 -11.78 -2.78 -3.03
C SER A 179 -10.97 -4.02 -2.70
N MET A 180 -11.12 -4.54 -1.48
CA MET A 180 -10.54 -5.82 -1.05
C MET A 180 -11.40 -7.03 -1.42
N GLN A 181 -12.65 -6.81 -1.83
CA GLN A 181 -13.64 -7.88 -2.01
C GLN A 181 -14.03 -8.09 -3.47
N LYS A 182 -13.99 -7.03 -4.29
CA LYS A 182 -14.28 -7.15 -5.71
C LYS A 182 -13.16 -7.92 -6.44
N PRO A 183 -13.48 -8.60 -7.56
CA PRO A 183 -12.48 -9.31 -8.36
C PRO A 183 -11.35 -8.37 -8.80
N LYS A 184 -10.12 -8.89 -8.82
CA LYS A 184 -8.97 -8.19 -9.38
C LYS A 184 -9.16 -7.88 -10.87
N THR A 185 -8.43 -6.89 -11.36
CA THR A 185 -8.39 -6.54 -12.79
C THR A 185 -7.77 -7.68 -13.61
N GLU A 186 -7.88 -7.62 -14.94
CA GLU A 186 -7.21 -8.57 -15.85
C GLU A 186 -5.69 -8.58 -15.67
N SER A 187 -5.10 -7.42 -15.33
CA SER A 187 -3.68 -7.30 -14.99
C SER A 187 -3.32 -7.88 -13.61
N GLY A 188 -4.30 -8.36 -12.82
CA GLY A 188 -4.07 -8.91 -11.49
C GLY A 188 -3.97 -7.87 -10.37
N TYR A 189 -4.19 -6.58 -10.66
CA TYR A 189 -4.25 -5.52 -9.64
C TYR A 189 -5.60 -5.50 -8.93
N TYR A 190 -5.68 -4.76 -7.81
CA TYR A 190 -6.94 -4.58 -7.10
C TYR A 190 -7.98 -3.85 -7.95
N HIS A 191 -9.27 -4.14 -7.72
CA HIS A 191 -10.33 -3.34 -8.31
C HIS A 191 -10.27 -1.91 -7.79
N ILE A 192 -10.11 -0.96 -8.69
CA ILE A 192 -10.11 0.47 -8.39
C ILE A 192 -11.54 0.98 -8.55
N ASP A 193 -12.18 1.34 -7.45
CA ASP A 193 -13.51 1.95 -7.46
C ASP A 193 -13.46 3.42 -7.87
N HIS A 194 -12.34 4.10 -7.58
CA HIS A 194 -12.09 5.49 -7.94
C HIS A 194 -10.60 5.79 -7.95
N GLU A 195 -10.16 6.70 -8.81
CA GLU A 195 -8.77 7.12 -8.91
C GLU A 195 -8.70 8.62 -9.16
N ILE A 196 -7.84 9.31 -8.41
CA ILE A 196 -7.42 10.68 -8.72
C ILE A 196 -5.98 10.66 -9.20
N ARG A 197 -5.73 11.31 -10.34
CA ARG A 197 -4.40 11.39 -10.98
C ARG A 197 -3.80 12.79 -10.80
N PHE A 198 -2.49 12.85 -10.66
CA PHE A 198 -1.78 14.11 -10.49
C PHE A 198 -1.32 14.75 -11.80
N TYR A 199 -1.46 14.04 -12.92
CA TYR A 199 -1.22 14.51 -14.28
C TYR A 199 -2.47 14.31 -15.14
#